data_AF-A0A496VLH7-F1
#
_entry.id   AF-A0A496VLH7-F1
#
_cell.length_a   1.000
_cell.length_b   1.000
_cell.length_c   1.000
_cell.angle_alpha   90.00
_cell.angle_beta   90.00
_cell.angle_gamma   90.00
#
_symmetry.space_group_name_H-M   'P 1'
#
loop_
_entity.id
_entity.type
_entity.pdbx_description
1 polymer ?
#
loop_
_entity_poly.entity_id
_entity_poly.type
_entity_poly.pdbx_seq_one_letter_code
_entity_poly.pdbx_strand_id
1 'polypeptide(L)' 'KLVLASALLVLSSTSYANTYTWYANTYTVYAYTYTCYRYVDGHPTGTWISVKADSKSEAESKAYARMKELGGQVDYAKCR' A
#
# COMPACT_ATOMS: atom_id res chain seq x y z
N LYS A 1 13.23 44.57 13.59
CA LYS A 1 13.36 43.66 14.76
C LYS A 1 12.95 42.27 14.29
N LEU A 2 13.86 41.30 14.38
CA LEU A 2 13.67 39.87 14.16
C LEU A 2 12.60 39.28 15.12
N VAL A 3 11.95 38.17 14.71
CA VAL A 3 11.87 36.83 15.36
C VAL A 3 10.77 36.03 14.60
N LEU A 4 11.05 35.04 13.73
CA LEU A 4 11.33 33.60 13.95
C LEU A 4 10.22 32.80 14.65
N ALA A 5 9.52 31.91 13.91
CA ALA A 5 9.13 30.53 14.29
C ALA A 5 8.19 29.96 13.18
N SER A 6 8.65 29.07 12.29
CA SER A 6 8.84 27.62 12.47
C SER A 6 7.55 26.80 12.30
N ALA A 7 7.40 26.27 11.08
CA ALA A 7 6.80 25.00 10.67
C ALA A 7 5.87 24.23 11.63
N LEU A 8 4.67 23.92 11.14
CA LEU A 8 4.13 22.57 11.27
C LEU A 8 3.31 22.20 10.03
N LEU A 9 3.82 21.19 9.31
CA LEU A 9 3.21 20.52 8.18
C LEU A 9 1.83 19.98 8.57
N VAL A 10 0.78 20.49 7.95
CA VAL A 10 -0.49 19.76 7.86
C VAL A 10 -0.53 19.08 6.49
N LEU A 11 0.13 17.92 6.42
CA LEU A 11 -0.10 16.92 5.36
C LEU A 11 -1.44 16.24 5.64
N SER A 12 -2.55 16.95 5.49
CA SER A 12 -3.87 16.35 5.56
C SER A 12 -4.35 16.02 4.16
N SER A 13 -4.35 14.71 3.89
CA SER A 13 -5.19 14.01 2.92
C SER A 13 -5.06 14.48 1.47
N THR A 14 -4.28 13.73 0.69
CA THR A 14 -4.46 13.64 -0.76
C THR A 14 -5.91 13.23 -1.04
N SER A 15 -6.75 14.25 -1.25
CA SER A 15 -8.06 14.13 -1.82
C SER A 15 -7.89 13.62 -3.25
N TYR A 16 -7.96 12.30 -3.42
CA TYR A 16 -8.10 11.65 -4.72
C TYR A 16 -9.51 11.91 -5.26
N ALA A 17 -9.76 13.14 -5.71
CA ALA A 17 -10.94 13.49 -6.47
C ALA A 17 -10.56 14.66 -7.38
N ASN A 18 -9.80 14.33 -8.43
CA ASN A 18 -9.41 15.31 -9.44
C ASN A 18 -10.60 15.58 -10.38
N THR A 19 -10.93 16.85 -10.52
CA THR A 19 -12.10 17.37 -11.21
C THR A 19 -11.74 17.79 -12.64
N TYR A 20 -12.61 17.42 -13.59
CA TYR A 20 -12.73 17.93 -14.97
C TYR A 20 -11.50 17.82 -15.91
N THR A 21 -11.54 16.90 -16.89
CA THR A 21 -11.23 17.16 -18.31
C THR A 21 -11.52 15.91 -19.16
N TRP A 22 -11.98 16.18 -20.38
CA TRP A 22 -12.51 15.34 -21.47
C TRP A 22 -11.47 14.44 -22.16
N TYR A 23 -10.39 14.09 -21.46
CA TYR A 23 -9.44 13.07 -21.87
C TYR A 23 -9.37 12.03 -20.76
N ALA A 24 -10.20 10.99 -20.87
CA ALA A 24 -10.03 9.80 -20.06
C ALA A 24 -8.71 9.14 -20.48
N ASN A 25 -7.59 9.58 -19.89
CA ASN A 25 -6.37 8.80 -19.88
C ASN A 25 -6.66 7.61 -18.97
N THR A 26 -7.30 6.59 -19.54
CA THR A 26 -7.40 5.27 -18.93
C THR A 26 -5.99 4.75 -18.86
N TYR A 27 -5.26 5.13 -17.81
CA TYR A 27 -4.07 4.42 -17.41
C TYR A 27 -4.56 3.00 -17.16
N THR A 28 -4.34 2.13 -18.13
CA THR A 28 -4.43 0.69 -17.95
C THR A 28 -3.31 0.37 -16.99
N VAL A 29 -3.58 0.54 -15.69
CA VAL A 29 -2.63 0.17 -14.66
C VAL A 29 -2.48 -1.33 -14.81
N TYR A 30 -1.37 -1.73 -15.41
CA TYR A 30 -0.98 -3.12 -15.51
C TYR A 30 -0.72 -3.56 -14.08
N ALA A 31 -1.80 -3.95 -13.40
CA ALA A 31 -1.73 -4.38 -12.03
C ALA A 31 -1.02 -5.73 -12.03
N TYR A 32 0.28 -5.68 -11.72
CA TYR A 32 1.11 -6.86 -11.62
C TYR A 32 0.55 -7.75 -10.53
N THR A 33 0.49 -9.05 -10.81
CA THR A 33 0.09 -10.03 -9.80
C THR A 33 1.33 -10.42 -9.02
N TYR A 34 1.43 -9.92 -7.80
CA TYR A 34 2.50 -10.24 -6.88
C TYR A 34 2.09 -11.40 -5.99
N THR A 35 3.05 -12.29 -5.73
CA THR A 35 2.80 -13.42 -4.83
C THR A 35 3.47 -13.14 -3.50
N CYS A 36 2.67 -13.07 -2.45
CA CYS A 36 3.09 -12.61 -1.13
C CYS A 36 3.00 -13.74 -0.11
N TYR A 37 3.99 -13.81 0.77
CA TYR A 37 4.00 -14.74 1.88
C TYR A 37 3.92 -14.04 3.22
N ARG A 38 3.22 -14.69 4.15
CA ARG A 38 3.07 -14.22 5.52
C ARG A 38 4.27 -14.66 6.35
N TYR A 39 4.81 -13.74 7.14
CA TYR A 39 5.79 -14.03 8.18
C TYR A 39 5.21 -13.70 9.55
N VAL A 40 5.44 -14.61 10.50
CA VAL A 40 5.06 -14.50 11.91
C VAL A 40 6.28 -14.90 12.74
N ASP A 41 6.71 -14.04 13.66
CA ASP A 41 7.93 -14.17 14.45
C ASP A 41 9.17 -14.46 13.59
N GLY A 42 9.25 -13.84 12.41
CA GLY A 42 10.31 -14.07 11.43
C GLY A 42 10.21 -15.39 10.65
N HIS A 43 9.21 -16.22 10.93
CA HIS A 43 9.01 -17.52 10.28
C HIS A 43 7.92 -17.46 9.19
N PRO A 44 8.19 -18.02 7.99
CA PRO A 44 7.20 -18.08 6.92
C PRO A 44 6.06 -19.02 7.32
N THR A 45 4.85 -18.49 7.50
CA THR A 45 3.70 -19.25 8.05
C THR A 45 2.45 -19.10 7.20
N GLY A 46 1.88 -20.20 6.72
CA GLY A 46 0.59 -20.23 6.02
C GLY A 46 0.72 -20.48 4.51
N THR A 47 -0.05 -19.75 3.71
CA THR A 47 -0.18 -19.96 2.27
C THR A 47 0.20 -18.70 1.51
N TRP A 48 0.69 -18.87 0.27
CA TRP A 48 0.90 -17.79 -0.67
C TRP A 48 -0.43 -17.11 -1.01
N ILE A 49 -0.47 -15.78 -0.97
CA ILE A 49 -1.60 -15.01 -1.50
C ILE A 49 -1.15 -14.19 -2.69
N SER A 50 -2.01 -14.13 -3.70
CA SER A 50 -1.77 -13.32 -4.89
C SER A 50 -2.54 -12.02 -4.77
N VAL A 51 -1.85 -10.90 -4.91
CA VAL A 51 -2.45 -9.55 -4.87
C VAL A 51 -2.09 -8.79 -6.14
N LYS A 52 -3.05 -8.00 -6.62
CA LYS A 52 -2.84 -7.11 -7.76
C LYS A 52 -2.42 -5.74 -7.25
N ALA A 53 -1.25 -5.27 -7.68
CA ALA A 53 -0.73 -3.97 -7.31
C ALA A 53 0.17 -3.39 -8.40
N ASP A 54 0.38 -2.08 -8.34
CA ASP A 54 1.18 -1.37 -9.33
C ASP A 54 2.66 -1.33 -8.91
N SER A 55 2.94 -1.65 -7.65
CA SER A 55 4.28 -1.78 -7.11
C SER A 55 4.37 -2.86 -6.03
N LYS A 56 5.59 -3.34 -5.78
CA LYS A 56 5.86 -4.30 -4.70
C LYS A 56 5.46 -3.78 -3.31
N SER A 57 5.72 -2.51 -3.02
CA SER A 57 5.39 -1.91 -1.72
C SER A 57 3.87 -1.87 -1.48
N GLU A 58 3.12 -1.54 -2.53
CA GLU A 58 1.66 -1.54 -2.49
C GLU A 58 1.11 -2.97 -2.39
N ALA A 59 1.74 -3.94 -3.07
CA ALA A 59 1.42 -5.36 -2.92
C ALA A 59 1.59 -5.85 -1.48
N GLU A 60 2.72 -5.53 -0.84
CA GLU A 60 3.00 -5.92 0.53
C GLU A 60 1.98 -5.34 1.50
N SER A 61 1.58 -4.08 1.29
CA SER A 61 0.54 -3.41 2.08
C SER A 61 -0.83 -4.08 1.92
N LYS A 62 -1.25 -4.34 0.67
CA LYS A 62 -2.51 -5.04 0.36
C LYS A 62 -2.51 -6.46 0.92
N ALA A 63 -1.40 -7.18 0.77
CA ALA A 63 -1.24 -8.53 1.27
C ALA A 63 -1.30 -8.58 2.80
N TYR A 64 -0.60 -7.68 3.47
CA TYR A 64 -0.63 -7.55 4.93
C TYR A 64 -2.06 -7.31 5.44
N ALA A 65 -2.77 -6.34 4.85
CA ALA A 65 -4.15 -6.04 5.21
C ALA A 65 -5.05 -7.26 5.03
N ARG A 66 -4.93 -7.96 3.89
CA ARG A 66 -5.73 -9.15 3.60
C ARG A 66 -5.45 -10.30 4.57
N MET A 67 -4.20 -10.52 4.93
CA MET A 67 -3.83 -11.57 5.90
C MET A 67 -4.33 -11.24 7.32
N LYS A 68 -4.38 -9.95 7.68
CA LYS A 68 -4.92 -9.48 8.96
C LYS A 68 -6.44 -9.62 9.01
N GLU A 69 -7.15 -9.36 7.91
CA GLU A 69 -8.59 -9.62 7.79
C GLU A 69 -8.95 -11.10 7.95
N LEU A 70 -8.05 -12.00 7.54
CA LEU A 70 -8.22 -13.44 7.73
C LEU A 70 -8.04 -13.89 9.20
N GLY A 71 -7.81 -12.95 10.14
CA GLY A 71 -7.74 -13.23 11.57
C GLY A 71 -6.43 -13.89 12.03
N GLY A 72 -5.41 -13.91 11.17
CA GLY A 72 -4.09 -14.44 11.51
C GLY A 72 -3.14 -13.38 12.03
N GLN A 73 -2.27 -13.76 12.97
CA GLN A 73 -1.09 -12.94 13.31
C GLN A 73 -0.21 -12.78 12.07
N VAL A 74 0.23 -11.56 11.79
CA VAL A 74 1.07 -11.18 10.65
C VAL A 74 2.00 -10.08 11.14
N ASP A 75 3.31 -10.30 11.08
CA ASP A 75 4.28 -9.25 11.37
C ASP A 75 4.62 -8.48 10.10
N TYR A 76 4.91 -9.20 9.02
CA TYR A 76 5.13 -8.60 7.71
C TYR A 76 4.76 -9.57 6.59
N ALA A 77 4.38 -9.00 5.45
CA ALA A 77 4.20 -9.72 4.19
C ALA A 77 5.40 -9.43 3.30
N LYS A 78 5.97 -10.47 2.69
CA LYS A 78 7.05 -10.32 1.71
C LYS A 78 6.57 -10.78 0.36
N CYS A 79 6.58 -9.89 -0.62
CA CYS A 79 6.12 -10.17 -1.97
C CYS A 79 7.28 -10.42 -2.93
N ARG A 80 7.00 -11.21 -3.96
CA ARG A 80 7.89 -11.45 -5.11
C ARG A 80 7.12 -11.32 -6.41
#